data_AF-D0JBJ2-F1
#
_entry.id   AF-D0JBJ2-F1
#
_cell.length_a   1.000
_cell.length_b   1.000
_cell.length_c   1.000
_cell.angle_alpha   90.00
_cell.angle_beta   90.00
_cell.angle_gamma   90.00
#
_symmetry.space_group_name_H-M   'P 1'
#
loop_
_entity.id
_entity.type
_entity.pdbx_description
1 polymer ?
#
loop_
_entity_poly.entity_id
_entity_poly.type
_entity_poly.pdbx_seq_one_letter_code
_entity_poly.pdbx_strand_id
1 'polypeptide(L)' 'MSKKMVENKKKSNQKKMTLAIKIIKSKKSGFYTFEKKMLSNGEVNIFFLKK' A
#
# COMPACT_ATOMS: atom_id res chain seq x y z
N MET A 1 -37.88 -5.12 -14.93
CA MET A 1 -36.79 -4.13 -14.67
C MET A 1 -35.72 -4.72 -13.77
N SER A 2 -35.11 -5.84 -14.19
CA SER A 2 -33.98 -6.48 -13.51
C SER A 2 -32.79 -6.44 -14.47
N LYS A 3 -31.89 -5.46 -14.30
CA LYS A 3 -30.58 -5.40 -14.97
C LYS A 3 -29.67 -4.27 -14.43
N LYS A 4 -29.71 -3.96 -13.13
CA LYS A 4 -28.76 -3.01 -12.50
C LYS A 4 -27.83 -3.63 -11.44
N MET A 5 -27.90 -4.94 -11.18
CA MET A 5 -27.05 -5.61 -10.17
C MET A 5 -25.77 -6.26 -10.70
N VAL A 6 -25.49 -6.19 -12.01
CA VAL A 6 -24.33 -6.89 -12.60
C VAL A 6 -23.09 -5.99 -12.75
N GLU A 7 -23.22 -4.67 -12.57
CA GLU A 7 -22.10 -3.74 -12.76
C GLU A 7 -21.12 -3.66 -11.56
N ASN A 8 -21.55 -4.00 -10.35
CA ASN A 8 -20.67 -3.96 -9.17
C ASN A 8 -19.67 -5.13 -9.09
N LYS A 9 -19.77 -6.14 -9.97
CA LYS A 9 -18.81 -7.26 -10.02
C LYS A 9 -17.69 -7.09 -11.06
N LYS A 10 -17.69 -6.01 -11.86
CA LYS A 10 -16.70 -5.78 -12.94
C LYS A 10 -15.56 -4.80 -12.61
N LYS A 11 -15.34 -4.46 -11.34
CA LYS A 11 -14.09 -3.79 -10.88
C LYS A 11 -13.07 -4.78 -10.31
N SER A 12 -13.05 -6.03 -10.78
CA SER A 12 -12.17 -7.06 -10.20
C SER A 12 -10.68 -6.93 -10.56
N ASN A 13 -10.30 -6.01 -11.45
CA ASN A 13 -8.92 -5.94 -11.96
C ASN A 13 -8.23 -4.58 -11.74
N GLN A 14 -8.69 -3.74 -10.81
CA GLN A 14 -7.90 -2.59 -10.39
C GLN A 14 -6.85 -3.06 -9.39
N LYS A 15 -5.58 -3.15 -9.82
CA LYS A 15 -4.43 -3.38 -8.94
C LYS A 15 -4.39 -2.25 -7.92
N LYS A 16 -4.99 -2.47 -6.73
CA LYS A 16 -4.97 -1.50 -5.64
C LYS A 16 -3.53 -1.37 -5.15
N MET A 17 -2.99 -0.17 -5.28
CA MET A 17 -1.69 0.21 -4.75
C MET A 17 -1.91 0.95 -3.43
N THR A 18 -1.10 0.64 -2.43
CA THR A 18 -1.12 1.27 -1.12
C THR A 18 0.17 2.05 -0.92
N LEU A 19 0.06 3.32 -0.51
CA LEU A 19 1.20 4.14 -0.11
C LEU A 19 1.58 3.76 1.32
N ALA A 20 2.72 3.08 1.49
CA ALA A 20 3.27 2.75 2.79
C ALA A 20 4.28 3.82 3.22
N ILE A 21 4.18 4.26 4.47
CA ILE A 21 5.07 5.24 5.08
C ILE A 21 5.64 4.63 6.36
N LYS A 22 6.95 4.37 6.39
CA LYS A 22 7.67 3.85 7.56
C LYS A 22 8.58 4.93 8.14
N ILE A 23 8.68 4.97 9.46
CA ILE A 23 9.65 5.82 10.16
C ILE A 23 10.93 5.01 10.37
N ILE A 24 12.06 5.54 9.91
CA ILE A 24 13.39 4.94 10.09
C ILE A 24 14.34 5.94 10.74
N LYS A 25 15.27 5.46 11.58
CA LYS A 25 16.32 6.32 12.15
C LYS A 25 17.46 6.45 11.16
N SER A 26 17.76 7.68 10.74
CA SER A 26 18.86 8.00 9.84
C SER A 26 20.19 7.70 10.52
N LYS A 27 21.02 6.83 9.92
CA LYS A 27 22.38 6.57 10.40
C LYS A 27 23.31 7.79 10.26
N LYS A 28 23.02 8.68 9.32
CA LYS A 28 23.84 9.86 9.03
C LYS A 28 23.62 10.99 10.05
N SER A 29 22.36 11.23 10.41
CA SER A 29 21.98 12.40 11.21
C SER A 29 21.36 12.06 12.57
N GLY A 30 21.05 10.79 12.84
CA GLY A 30 20.42 10.35 14.09
C GLY A 30 18.93 10.69 14.21
N PHE A 31 18.39 11.51 13.31
CA PHE A 31 16.97 11.87 13.28
C PHE A 31 16.09 10.79 12.65
N TYR A 32 14.80 10.83 12.98
CA TYR A 32 13.80 10.00 12.33
C TYR A 32 13.41 10.59 10.97
N THR A 33 13.44 9.76 9.94
CA THR A 33 13.07 10.11 8.57
C THR A 33 11.97 9.20 8.06
N PHE A 34 11.15 9.70 7.13
CA PHE A 34 10.08 8.93 6.53
C PHE A 34 10.54 8.25 5.23
N GLU A 35 10.43 6.92 5.19
CA GLU A 35 10.57 6.13 3.96
C GLU A 35 9.19 5.90 3.36
N LYS A 36 8.98 6.35 2.12
CA LYS A 36 7.70 6.23 1.40
C LYS A 36 7.85 5.29 0.21
N LYS A 37 6.96 4.31 0.07
CA LYS A 37 6.91 3.40 -1.09
C LYS A 37 5.47 3.08 -1.48
N MET A 38 5.20 3.02 -2.79
CA MET A 38 3.96 2.46 -3.31
C MET A 38 4.12 0.95 -3.49
N LEU A 39 3.23 0.18 -2.86
CA LEU A 39 3.29 -1.27 -2.81
C LEU A 39 1.93 -1.88 -3.14
N SER A 40 1.94 -3.11 -3.61
CA SER A 40 0.69 -3.89 -3.66
C SER A 40 0.26 -4.29 -2.25
N ASN A 41 -1.04 -4.54 -2.03
CA ASN A 41 -1.55 -4.89 -0.70
C ASN A 41 -0.84 -6.08 -0.03
N GLY A 42 -0.35 -7.06 -0.81
CA GLY A 42 0.38 -8.21 -0.26
C GLY A 42 1.78 -7.87 0.25
N GLU A 43 2.39 -6.81 -0.27
CA GLU A 43 3.77 -6.42 0.03
C GLU A 43 3.86 -5.41 1.18
N VAL A 44 2.75 -4.78 1.57
CA VAL A 44 2.70 -3.77 2.65
C VAL A 44 3.18 -4.36 3.97
N ASN A 45 2.72 -5.56 4.35
CA ASN A 45 3.13 -6.21 5.59
C ASN A 45 4.65 -6.52 5.60
N ILE A 46 5.18 -6.97 4.46
CA ILE A 46 6.62 -7.27 4.31
C ILE A 46 7.46 -6.00 4.47
N PHE A 47 6.98 -4.86 3.95
CA PHE A 47 7.67 -3.58 4.07
C PHE A 47 7.84 -3.10 5.52
N PHE A 48 6.84 -3.32 6.38
CA PHE A 48 6.93 -2.95 7.80
C PHE A 48 7.72 -3.95 8.64
N LEU A 49 7.73 -5.23 8.27
CA LEU A 49 8.47 -6.28 8.98
C LEU A 49 9.99 -6.23 8.70
N LYS A 50 10.39 -5.68 7.56
CA LYS A 50 11.81 -5.50 7.21
C LYS A 50 12.44 -4.49 8.17
N LYS A 51 13.36 -4.93 9.03
CA LYS A 51 14.06 -4.07 10.00
C LYS A 51 14.96 -3.06 9.28
#